data_AF-R7J4R2-F1
#
_entry.id   AF-R7J4R2-F1
#
_cell.length_a   1.000
_cell.length_b   1.000
_cell.length_c   1.000
_cell.angle_alpha   90.00
_cell.angle_beta   90.00
_cell.angle_gamma   90.00
#
_symmetry.space_group_name_H-M   'P 1'
#
loop_
_entity.id
_entity.type
_entity.pdbx_description
1 polymer ?
#
loop_
_entity_poly.entity_id
_entity_poly.type
_entity_poly.pdbx_seq_one_letter_code
_entity_poly.pdbx_strand_id
1 'polypeptide(L)'
;MHINNVSQKTSMQVITGFLFVSIIYTGVMSAMYFSISGGDWSISHFWNWVITSYNSLLADNPEDPWIAWVTFIILPAVFYLGLIGSIIARQTALNKLNSSLNLKSVDFLQGRINFNFNKSQYNFACGYSDINALQMVLKTAIAHTKYGSYIALKEIVLNFKVLNNKKFSISNTPLSPTRFIYKIIDYSRNINNFTYKFEGAGEQADIKEKIENYLNKGYKPILTKKWEEKFKLLSIILFIVGISFIADLKEDLINYFKDGSWYICLPFLTAILVSFILDMILITDKIKEKNIRGYNE
;
A
#
# COMPACT_ATOMS: atom_id res chain seq x y z
N MET A 1 -9.27 -16.76 8.88
CA MET A 1 -9.04 -15.54 8.09
C MET A 1 -10.38 -15.03 7.56
N HIS A 2 -10.72 -13.79 7.89
CA HIS A 2 -11.92 -13.12 7.35
C HIS A 2 -11.53 -12.30 6.11
N ILE A 3 -12.27 -12.47 5.01
CA ILE A 3 -12.10 -11.70 3.77
C ILE A 3 -13.39 -10.95 3.50
N ASN A 4 -13.31 -9.61 3.48
CA ASN A 4 -14.42 -8.78 3.04
C ASN A 4 -14.43 -8.66 1.50
N ASN A 5 -15.63 -8.60 0.93
CA ASN A 5 -15.80 -8.28 -0.48
C ASN A 5 -15.62 -6.77 -0.68
N VAL A 6 -14.38 -6.39 -0.97
CA VAL A 6 -13.98 -5.02 -1.22
C VAL A 6 -13.36 -4.97 -2.59
N SER A 7 -14.16 -4.58 -3.57
CA SER A 7 -13.68 -4.31 -4.91
C SER A 7 -13.02 -2.94 -5.00
N GLN A 8 -12.27 -2.69 -6.07
CA GLN A 8 -11.67 -1.36 -6.32
C GLN A 8 -12.72 -0.23 -6.23
N LYS A 9 -13.94 -0.46 -6.71
CA LYS A 9 -15.03 0.54 -6.72
C LYS A 9 -15.63 0.80 -5.33
N THR A 10 -15.48 -0.14 -4.40
CA THR A 10 -16.05 -0.06 -3.04
C THR A 10 -14.99 0.19 -1.97
N SER A 11 -13.71 0.15 -2.36
CA SER A 11 -12.56 0.43 -1.52
C SER A 11 -12.51 1.90 -1.07
N MET A 12 -11.97 2.14 0.12
CA MET A 12 -11.72 3.49 0.65
C MET A 12 -10.45 4.13 0.09
N GLN A 13 -9.60 3.39 -0.62
CA GLN A 13 -8.25 3.85 -1.02
C GLN A 13 -8.26 5.21 -1.75
N VAL A 14 -9.17 5.41 -2.70
CA VAL A 14 -9.27 6.68 -3.46
C VAL A 14 -9.74 7.83 -2.56
N ILE A 15 -10.74 7.58 -1.71
CA ILE A 15 -11.24 8.56 -0.73
C ILE A 15 -10.12 8.96 0.23
N THR A 16 -9.39 7.97 0.77
CA THR A 16 -8.26 8.21 1.67
C THR A 16 -7.16 9.02 0.98
N GLY A 17 -6.88 8.75 -0.31
CA GLY A 17 -5.93 9.54 -1.09
C GLY A 17 -6.33 11.01 -1.20
N PHE A 18 -7.56 11.29 -1.64
CA PHE A 18 -8.07 12.67 -1.73
C PHE A 18 -8.17 13.34 -0.36
N LEU A 19 -8.57 12.60 0.68
CA LEU A 19 -8.65 13.12 2.04
C LEU A 19 -7.27 13.55 2.55
N PHE A 20 -6.25 12.71 2.36
CA PHE A 20 -4.89 13.00 2.79
C PHE A 20 -4.34 14.25 2.11
N VAL A 21 -4.51 14.36 0.79
CA VAL A 21 -4.07 15.54 0.04
C VAL A 21 -4.85 16.80 0.44
N SER A 22 -6.16 16.69 0.69
CA SER A 22 -6.97 17.80 1.18
C SER A 22 -6.52 18.28 2.55
N ILE A 23 -6.21 17.36 3.48
CA ILE A 23 -5.69 17.68 4.81
C ILE A 23 -4.34 18.39 4.71
N ILE A 24 -3.41 17.89 3.88
CA ILE A 24 -2.11 18.54 3.66
C ILE A 24 -2.30 19.95 3.14
N TYR A 25 -3.10 20.13 2.08
CA TYR A 25 -3.36 21.44 1.50
C TYR A 25 -3.93 22.42 2.54
N THR A 26 -4.98 21.99 3.26
CA THR A 26 -5.60 22.80 4.32
C THR A 26 -4.62 23.15 5.42
N GLY A 27 -3.81 22.17 5.85
CA GLY A 27 -2.81 22.34 6.89
C GLY A 27 -1.73 23.34 6.49
N VAL A 28 -1.24 23.28 5.26
CA VAL A 28 -0.26 24.24 4.73
C VAL A 28 -0.86 25.65 4.68
N MET A 29 -2.05 25.81 4.11
CA MET A 29 -2.71 27.12 4.02
C MET A 29 -3.01 27.71 5.41
N SER A 30 -3.45 26.87 6.34
CA SER A 30 -3.72 27.29 7.72
C SER A 30 -2.43 27.68 8.45
N ALA A 31 -1.35 26.91 8.29
CA ALA A 31 -0.05 27.22 8.89
C ALA A 31 0.54 28.53 8.34
N MET A 32 0.43 28.77 7.03
CA MET A 32 0.82 30.04 6.42
C MET A 32 0.01 31.20 7.01
N TYR A 33 -1.31 31.04 7.09
CA TYR A 33 -2.18 32.03 7.71
C TYR A 33 -1.79 32.33 9.15
N PHE A 34 -1.65 31.31 10.01
CA PHE A 34 -1.32 31.48 11.43
C PHE A 34 0.06 32.11 11.65
N SER A 35 1.02 31.84 10.77
CA SER A 35 2.37 32.42 10.84
C SER A 35 2.37 33.93 10.55
N ILE A 36 1.42 34.42 9.74
CA ILE A 36 1.36 35.82 9.28
C ILE A 36 0.37 36.65 10.11
N SER A 37 -0.69 36.04 10.63
CA SER A 37 -1.83 36.75 11.24
C SER A 37 -1.60 37.28 12.66
N GLY A 38 -0.47 36.98 13.30
CA GLY A 38 -0.01 37.69 14.51
C GLY A 38 -0.90 37.59 15.77
N GLY A 39 -1.98 36.80 15.76
CA GLY A 39 -2.82 36.52 16.93
C GLY A 39 -4.32 36.78 16.77
N ASP A 40 -4.76 37.53 15.74
CA ASP A 40 -6.19 37.78 15.47
C ASP A 40 -6.77 36.71 14.53
N TRP A 41 -7.05 35.55 15.09
CA TRP A 41 -7.52 34.39 14.34
C TRP A 41 -9.05 34.35 14.24
N SER A 42 -9.56 34.45 13.02
CA SER A 42 -10.98 34.21 12.74
C SER A 42 -11.17 33.67 11.32
N ILE A 43 -12.30 32.99 11.10
CA ILE A 43 -12.66 32.46 9.77
C ILE A 43 -12.76 33.61 8.75
N SER A 44 -13.32 34.75 9.14
CA SER A 44 -13.41 35.93 8.27
C SER A 44 -12.03 36.48 7.91
N HIS A 45 -11.12 36.57 8.90
CA HIS A 45 -9.76 37.04 8.66
C HIS A 45 -8.96 36.06 7.77
N PHE A 46 -9.19 34.75 7.90
CA PHE A 46 -8.61 33.75 7.01
C PHE A 46 -9.03 33.97 5.55
N TRP A 47 -10.32 34.16 5.28
CA TRP A 47 -10.80 34.40 3.91
C TRP A 47 -10.31 35.74 3.34
N ASN A 48 -10.23 36.77 4.16
CA ASN A 48 -9.61 38.04 3.74
C ASN A 48 -8.14 37.83 3.36
N TRP A 49 -7.38 37.10 4.20
CA TRP A 49 -6.00 36.74 3.89
C TRP A 49 -5.88 35.98 2.57
N VAL A 50 -6.74 34.97 2.32
CA VAL A 50 -6.77 34.23 1.06
C VAL A 50 -6.96 35.18 -0.14
N ILE A 51 -7.92 36.10 -0.08
CA ILE A 51 -8.20 37.05 -1.17
C ILE A 51 -7.01 38.00 -1.38
N THR A 52 -6.47 38.56 -0.29
CA THR A 52 -5.32 39.47 -0.36
C THR A 52 -4.08 38.76 -0.91
N SER A 53 -3.79 37.54 -0.46
CA SER A 53 -2.66 36.75 -0.94
C SER A 53 -2.82 36.34 -2.41
N TYR A 54 -4.03 35.99 -2.84
CA TYR A 54 -4.32 35.72 -4.25
C TYR A 54 -4.06 36.96 -5.12
N ASN A 55 -4.58 38.12 -4.73
CA ASN A 55 -4.40 39.37 -5.47
C ASN A 55 -2.94 39.84 -5.48
N SER A 56 -2.22 39.70 -4.36
CA SER A 56 -0.78 40.00 -4.29
C SER A 56 0.00 39.12 -5.26
N LEU A 57 -0.25 37.80 -5.24
CA LEU A 57 0.49 36.87 -6.10
C LEU A 57 0.26 37.15 -7.60
N LEU A 58 -0.96 37.58 -7.97
CA LEU A 58 -1.26 38.04 -9.32
C LEU A 58 -0.53 39.33 -9.70
N ALA A 59 -0.47 40.30 -8.78
CA ALA A 59 0.20 41.57 -9.02
C ALA A 59 1.73 41.42 -9.09
N ASP A 60 2.30 40.55 -8.25
CA ASP A 60 3.74 40.28 -8.16
C ASP A 60 4.25 39.41 -9.33
N ASN A 61 3.37 38.61 -9.95
CA ASN A 61 3.72 37.69 -11.05
C ASN A 61 2.77 37.88 -12.25
N PRO A 62 2.79 39.05 -12.92
CA PRO A 62 1.86 39.35 -14.01
C PRO A 62 2.04 38.48 -15.25
N GLU A 63 3.25 37.95 -15.47
CA GLU A 63 3.56 37.04 -16.59
C GLU A 63 3.10 35.59 -16.32
N ASP A 64 2.92 35.23 -15.05
CA ASP A 64 2.55 33.87 -14.60
C ASP A 64 1.30 33.87 -13.69
N PRO A 65 0.16 34.45 -14.13
CA PRO A 65 -1.04 34.57 -13.30
C PRO A 65 -1.61 33.20 -12.92
N TRP A 66 -1.29 32.17 -13.70
CA TRP A 66 -1.72 30.79 -13.47
C TRP A 66 -1.29 30.25 -12.11
N ILE A 67 -0.20 30.74 -11.51
CA ILE A 67 0.29 30.27 -10.20
C ILE A 67 -0.74 30.58 -9.10
N ALA A 68 -1.33 31.79 -9.11
CA ALA A 68 -2.36 32.19 -8.16
C ALA A 68 -3.65 31.37 -8.35
N TRP A 69 -4.08 31.20 -9.61
CA TRP A 69 -5.24 30.35 -9.94
C TRP A 69 -5.05 28.91 -9.51
N VAL A 70 -3.88 28.32 -9.77
CA VAL A 70 -3.59 26.94 -9.38
C VAL A 70 -3.61 26.78 -7.86
N THR A 71 -2.94 27.68 -7.15
CA THR A 71 -2.76 27.58 -5.70
C THR A 71 -4.06 27.77 -4.92
N PHE A 72 -4.86 28.78 -5.28
CA PHE A 72 -6.03 29.19 -4.48
C PHE A 72 -7.37 28.67 -5.00
N ILE A 73 -7.45 28.25 -6.26
CA ILE A 73 -8.74 27.89 -6.89
C ILE A 73 -8.71 26.46 -7.44
N ILE A 74 -7.77 26.13 -8.34
CA ILE A 74 -7.79 24.85 -9.05
C ILE A 74 -7.42 23.69 -8.12
N LEU A 75 -6.31 23.78 -7.38
CA LEU A 75 -5.90 22.72 -6.45
C LEU A 75 -6.97 22.41 -5.38
N PRO A 76 -7.50 23.38 -4.61
CA PRO A 76 -8.54 23.09 -3.64
C PRO A 76 -9.80 22.52 -4.31
N ALA A 77 -10.22 23.06 -5.47
CA ALA A 77 -11.37 22.51 -6.19
C ALA A 77 -11.14 21.04 -6.57
N VAL A 78 -9.99 20.69 -7.14
CA VAL A 78 -9.65 19.31 -7.52
C VAL A 78 -9.64 18.39 -6.31
N PHE A 79 -9.05 18.81 -5.19
CA PHE A 79 -8.94 17.98 -3.98
C PHE A 79 -10.29 17.75 -3.32
N TYR A 80 -11.07 18.81 -3.09
CA TYR A 80 -12.37 18.70 -2.41
C TYR A 80 -13.46 18.11 -3.31
N LEU A 81 -13.57 18.53 -4.58
CA LEU A 81 -14.53 17.93 -5.51
C LEU A 81 -14.14 16.50 -5.85
N GLY A 82 -12.85 16.20 -5.96
CA GLY A 82 -12.36 14.83 -6.10
C GLY A 82 -12.73 13.95 -4.91
N LEU A 83 -12.58 14.47 -3.68
CA LEU A 83 -13.01 13.79 -2.46
C LEU A 83 -14.52 13.52 -2.48
N ILE A 84 -15.35 14.54 -2.69
CA ILE A 84 -16.82 14.41 -2.74
C ILE A 84 -17.22 13.42 -3.83
N GLY A 85 -16.69 13.57 -5.05
CA GLY A 85 -16.96 12.66 -6.16
C GLY A 85 -16.59 11.22 -5.85
N SER A 86 -15.44 10.99 -5.20
CA SER A 86 -15.02 9.65 -4.79
C SER A 86 -15.95 9.02 -3.72
N ILE A 87 -16.48 9.82 -2.80
CA ILE A 87 -17.46 9.39 -1.80
C ILE A 87 -18.78 8.99 -2.48
N ILE A 88 -19.30 9.84 -3.37
CA ILE A 88 -20.55 9.57 -4.11
C ILE A 88 -20.41 8.32 -4.99
N ALA A 89 -19.30 8.19 -5.71
CA ALA A 89 -19.02 7.03 -6.55
C ALA A 89 -18.98 5.74 -5.72
N ARG A 90 -18.31 5.76 -4.57
CA ARG A 90 -18.27 4.62 -3.64
C ARG A 90 -19.66 4.29 -3.10
N GLN A 91 -20.44 5.28 -2.67
CA GLN A 91 -21.79 5.05 -2.13
C GLN A 91 -22.70 4.41 -3.18
N THR A 92 -22.61 4.88 -4.42
CA THR A 92 -23.36 4.31 -5.56
C THR A 92 -22.97 2.85 -5.81
N ALA A 93 -21.67 2.54 -5.77
CA ALA A 93 -21.17 1.18 -5.92
C ALA A 93 -21.63 0.26 -4.76
N LEU A 94 -21.63 0.74 -3.52
CA LEU A 94 -22.12 0.00 -2.36
C LEU A 94 -23.62 -0.27 -2.44
N ASN A 95 -24.41 0.72 -2.83
CA ASN A 95 -25.86 0.56 -3.01
C ASN A 95 -26.17 -0.52 -4.04
N LYS A 96 -25.44 -0.54 -5.18
CA LYS A 96 -25.57 -1.57 -6.21
C LYS A 96 -25.16 -2.97 -5.71
N LEU A 97 -24.09 -3.05 -4.91
CA LEU A 97 -23.64 -4.31 -4.32
C LEU A 97 -24.64 -4.84 -3.28
N ASN A 98 -25.29 -3.96 -2.52
CA ASN A 98 -26.29 -4.34 -1.51
C ASN A 98 -27.65 -4.73 -2.11
N SER A 99 -28.03 -4.17 -3.26
CA SER A 99 -29.34 -4.45 -3.89
C SER A 99 -29.40 -5.81 -4.61
N SER A 100 -28.26 -6.30 -5.09
CA SER A 100 -28.13 -7.60 -5.80
C SER A 100 -27.65 -8.69 -4.85
N LEU A 101 -28.00 -9.98 -5.07
CA LEU A 101 -27.49 -11.06 -4.22
C LEU A 101 -25.98 -11.21 -4.42
N ASN A 102 -25.19 -10.77 -3.44
CA ASN A 102 -23.74 -10.79 -3.50
C ASN A 102 -23.14 -11.37 -2.24
N LEU A 103 -21.98 -11.99 -2.42
CA LEU A 103 -21.14 -12.43 -1.33
C LEU A 103 -20.56 -11.19 -0.63
N LYS A 104 -20.84 -11.03 0.66
CA LYS A 104 -20.36 -9.92 1.50
C LYS A 104 -18.98 -10.23 2.09
N SER A 105 -18.78 -11.46 2.56
CA SER A 105 -17.51 -11.91 3.11
C SER A 105 -17.35 -13.42 3.03
N VAL A 106 -16.11 -13.88 3.17
CA VAL A 106 -15.75 -15.29 3.33
C VAL A 106 -14.89 -15.46 4.58
N ASP A 107 -15.27 -16.40 5.44
CA ASP A 107 -14.52 -16.76 6.63
C ASP A 107 -13.86 -18.12 6.46
N PHE A 108 -12.53 -18.13 6.43
CA PHE A 108 -11.73 -19.34 6.52
C PHE A 108 -11.52 -19.68 8.00
N LEU A 109 -12.19 -20.72 8.49
CA LEU A 109 -12.13 -21.20 9.87
C LEU A 109 -11.37 -22.54 9.94
N GLN A 110 -11.09 -23.04 11.14
CA GLN A 110 -10.53 -24.38 11.27
C GLN A 110 -11.56 -25.42 10.80
N GLY A 111 -11.23 -26.16 9.74
CA GLY A 111 -12.06 -27.25 9.19
C GLY A 111 -13.20 -26.83 8.24
N ARG A 112 -13.58 -25.54 8.15
CA ARG A 112 -14.67 -25.09 7.28
C ARG A 112 -14.47 -23.68 6.71
N ILE A 113 -15.22 -23.37 5.66
CA ILE A 113 -15.32 -22.04 5.06
C ILE A 113 -16.77 -21.57 5.16
N ASN A 114 -17.01 -20.37 5.70
CA ASN A 114 -18.34 -19.75 5.69
C ASN A 114 -18.42 -18.72 4.56
N PHE A 115 -19.50 -18.78 3.79
CA PHE A 115 -19.84 -17.82 2.75
C PHE A 115 -21.00 -16.95 3.25
N ASN A 116 -20.69 -15.68 3.56
CA ASN A 116 -21.69 -14.75 4.07
C ASN A 116 -22.14 -13.83 2.94
N PHE A 117 -23.42 -13.89 2.59
CA PHE A 117 -24.06 -13.02 1.61
C PHE A 117 -24.61 -11.77 2.29
N ASN A 118 -24.90 -10.76 1.49
CA ASN A 118 -25.61 -9.57 1.97
C ASN A 118 -27.04 -9.88 2.44
N LYS A 119 -27.67 -10.92 1.89
CA LYS A 119 -28.93 -11.50 2.34
C LYS A 119 -28.62 -12.77 3.14
N SER A 120 -28.77 -12.72 4.47
CA SER A 120 -28.36 -13.78 5.40
C SER A 120 -28.99 -15.15 5.13
N GLN A 121 -30.19 -15.19 4.55
CA GLN A 121 -30.90 -16.41 4.17
C GLN A 121 -30.14 -17.28 3.13
N TYR A 122 -29.16 -16.72 2.43
CA TYR A 122 -28.30 -17.45 1.48
C TYR A 122 -26.93 -17.81 2.07
N ASN A 123 -26.66 -17.47 3.33
CA ASN A 123 -25.42 -17.84 4.01
C ASN A 123 -25.32 -19.36 4.10
N PHE A 124 -24.13 -19.87 3.85
CA PHE A 124 -23.87 -21.30 4.04
C PHE A 124 -22.41 -21.52 4.44
N ALA A 125 -22.14 -22.69 5.02
CA ALA A 125 -20.80 -23.14 5.34
C ALA A 125 -20.56 -24.49 4.69
N CYS A 126 -19.32 -24.75 4.30
CA CYS A 126 -18.90 -26.06 3.79
C CYS A 126 -17.51 -26.42 4.27
N GLY A 127 -17.18 -27.71 4.24
CA GLY A 127 -15.83 -28.18 4.50
C GLY A 127 -14.86 -27.73 3.41
N TYR A 128 -13.56 -27.79 3.69
CA TYR A 128 -12.54 -27.53 2.67
C TYR A 128 -12.57 -28.56 1.53
N SER A 129 -12.91 -29.81 1.84
CA SER A 129 -13.12 -30.90 0.87
C SER A 129 -14.26 -30.65 -0.11
N ASP A 130 -15.23 -29.81 0.27
CA ASP A 130 -16.41 -29.49 -0.53
C ASP A 130 -16.12 -28.40 -1.59
N ILE A 131 -14.91 -27.83 -1.56
CA ILE A 131 -14.43 -26.87 -2.56
C ILE A 131 -13.76 -27.65 -3.70
N ASN A 132 -14.45 -27.74 -4.83
CA ASN A 132 -13.94 -28.39 -6.04
C ASN A 132 -12.75 -27.64 -6.65
N ALA A 133 -12.80 -26.30 -6.66
CA ALA A 133 -11.70 -25.48 -7.13
C ALA A 133 -11.71 -24.08 -6.50
N LEU A 134 -10.52 -23.56 -6.24
CA LEU A 134 -10.26 -22.17 -5.88
C LEU A 134 -9.29 -21.56 -6.89
N GLN A 135 -9.73 -20.53 -7.60
CA GLN A 135 -8.87 -19.76 -8.49
C GLN A 135 -8.64 -18.36 -7.94
N MET A 136 -7.37 -17.99 -7.76
CA MET A 136 -6.93 -16.65 -7.40
C MET A 136 -6.56 -15.85 -8.66
N VAL A 137 -7.33 -14.82 -8.98
CA VAL A 137 -7.08 -13.93 -10.11
C VAL A 137 -6.49 -12.62 -9.59
N LEU A 138 -5.28 -12.31 -10.02
CA LEU A 138 -4.52 -11.12 -9.67
C LEU A 138 -4.76 -10.05 -10.75
N LYS A 139 -5.61 -9.06 -10.45
CA LYS A 139 -5.95 -7.97 -11.39
C LYS A 139 -4.87 -6.91 -11.36
N THR A 140 -4.22 -6.69 -12.49
CA THR A 140 -3.09 -5.74 -12.63
C THR A 140 -3.43 -4.56 -13.53
N ALA A 141 -2.77 -3.43 -13.29
CA ALA A 141 -2.85 -2.26 -14.15
C ALA A 141 -1.51 -1.55 -14.25
N ILE A 142 -1.36 -0.73 -15.29
CA ILE A 142 -0.21 0.14 -15.46
C ILE A 142 -0.36 1.33 -14.51
N ALA A 143 0.66 1.56 -13.70
CA ALA A 143 0.84 2.77 -12.91
C ALA A 143 2.01 3.57 -13.49
N HIS A 144 1.86 4.89 -13.56
CA HIS A 144 2.87 5.80 -14.10
C HIS A 144 3.51 6.59 -12.97
N THR A 145 4.84 6.70 -13.00
CA THR A 145 5.64 7.57 -12.13
C THR A 145 6.52 8.45 -12.99
N LYS A 146 7.13 9.47 -12.36
CA LYS A 146 8.17 10.29 -12.99
C LYS A 146 9.32 9.46 -13.59
N TYR A 147 9.57 8.29 -13.02
CA TYR A 147 10.68 7.39 -13.40
C TYR A 147 10.28 6.29 -14.39
N GLY A 148 9.04 6.33 -14.90
CA GLY A 148 8.53 5.34 -15.86
C GLY A 148 7.23 4.67 -15.42
N SER A 149 6.76 3.73 -16.23
CA SER A 149 5.59 2.90 -15.95
C SER A 149 5.97 1.58 -15.29
N TYR A 150 5.11 1.09 -14.40
CA TYR A 150 5.25 -0.22 -13.78
C TYR A 150 3.89 -0.90 -13.64
N ILE A 151 3.89 -2.23 -13.55
CA ILE A 151 2.67 -3.02 -13.35
C ILE A 151 2.38 -3.09 -11.84
N ALA A 152 1.21 -2.60 -11.45
CA ALA A 152 0.73 -2.62 -10.08
C ALA A 152 -0.45 -3.59 -9.93
N LEU A 153 -0.46 -4.38 -8.86
CA LEU A 153 -1.60 -5.17 -8.44
C LEU A 153 -2.68 -4.25 -7.86
N LYS A 154 -3.88 -4.27 -8.44
CA LYS A 154 -5.02 -3.47 -8.01
C LYS A 154 -5.97 -4.23 -7.09
N GLU A 155 -6.26 -5.48 -7.44
CA GLU A 155 -7.30 -6.28 -6.80
C GLU A 155 -6.96 -7.76 -6.89
N ILE A 156 -7.36 -8.53 -5.88
CA ILE A 156 -7.29 -9.98 -5.88
C ILE A 156 -8.72 -10.52 -5.83
N VAL A 157 -9.09 -11.30 -6.84
CA VAL A 157 -10.40 -11.95 -6.92
C VAL A 157 -10.23 -13.44 -6.66
N LEU A 158 -10.99 -13.96 -5.71
CA LEU A 158 -11.04 -15.39 -5.43
C LEU A 158 -12.33 -15.96 -6.00
N ASN A 159 -12.19 -16.88 -6.94
CA ASN A 159 -13.29 -17.61 -7.57
C ASN A 159 -13.38 -19.00 -6.97
N PHE A 160 -14.47 -19.29 -6.27
CA PHE A 160 -14.77 -20.58 -5.68
C PHE A 160 -15.70 -21.35 -6.58
N LYS A 161 -15.42 -22.64 -6.76
CA LYS A 161 -16.33 -23.62 -7.32
C LYS A 161 -16.61 -24.66 -6.24
N VAL A 162 -17.84 -24.70 -5.73
CA VAL A 162 -18.25 -25.64 -4.68
C VAL A 162 -18.95 -26.87 -5.26
N LEU A 163 -19.31 -27.85 -4.42
CA LEU A 163 -20.19 -28.97 -4.78
C LEU A 163 -21.47 -28.47 -5.48
N ASN A 164 -21.94 -29.20 -6.50
CA ASN A 164 -23.00 -28.80 -7.45
C ASN A 164 -22.63 -27.66 -8.42
N ASN A 165 -21.34 -27.45 -8.70
CA ASN A 165 -20.82 -26.50 -9.70
C ASN A 165 -21.23 -25.03 -9.50
N LYS A 166 -21.77 -24.67 -8.32
CA LYS A 166 -22.06 -23.27 -7.99
C LYS A 166 -20.74 -22.49 -7.93
N LYS A 167 -20.74 -21.30 -8.53
CA LYS A 167 -19.57 -20.42 -8.62
C LYS A 167 -19.82 -19.17 -7.81
N PHE A 168 -18.84 -18.81 -6.98
CA PHE A 168 -18.87 -17.59 -6.18
C PHE A 168 -17.56 -16.83 -6.35
N SER A 169 -17.64 -15.52 -6.28
CA SER A 169 -16.47 -14.66 -6.39
C SER A 169 -16.46 -13.65 -5.25
N ILE A 170 -15.29 -13.44 -4.67
CA ILE A 170 -15.04 -12.34 -3.73
C ILE A 170 -13.83 -11.55 -4.20
N SER A 171 -13.95 -10.24 -4.20
CA SER A 171 -12.86 -9.33 -4.52
C SER A 171 -12.27 -8.75 -3.24
N ASN A 172 -10.96 -8.50 -3.22
CA ASN A 172 -10.31 -7.78 -2.14
C ASN A 172 -9.18 -6.89 -2.68
N THR A 173 -9.07 -5.66 -2.16
CA THR A 173 -7.95 -4.75 -2.40
C THR A 173 -7.07 -4.66 -1.13
N PRO A 174 -6.19 -5.63 -0.87
CA PRO A 174 -5.41 -5.68 0.37
C PRO A 174 -4.34 -4.59 0.43
N LEU A 175 -4.14 -3.99 1.61
CA LEU A 175 -3.03 -3.05 1.87
C LEU A 175 -1.64 -3.73 1.79
N SER A 176 -1.57 -5.00 2.19
CA SER A 176 -0.36 -5.83 2.07
C SER A 176 -0.68 -7.05 1.21
N PRO A 177 -0.55 -6.93 -0.13
CA PRO A 177 -0.99 -7.98 -1.04
C PRO A 177 -0.23 -9.30 -0.87
N THR A 178 1.09 -9.25 -0.66
CA THR A 178 1.91 -10.44 -0.46
C THR A 178 1.47 -11.26 0.76
N ARG A 179 1.24 -10.60 1.91
CA ARG A 179 0.79 -11.27 3.13
C ARG A 179 -0.59 -11.92 2.94
N PHE A 180 -1.48 -11.23 2.22
CA PHE A 180 -2.81 -11.73 1.92
C PHE A 180 -2.75 -12.95 0.98
N ILE A 181 -1.93 -12.89 -0.07
CA ILE A 181 -1.66 -14.01 -0.99
C ILE A 181 -1.14 -15.23 -0.24
N TYR A 182 -0.15 -15.07 0.65
CA TYR A 182 0.38 -16.19 1.41
C TYR A 182 -0.67 -16.87 2.29
N LYS A 183 -1.55 -16.08 2.94
CA LYS A 183 -2.64 -16.67 3.71
C LYS A 183 -3.63 -17.42 2.82
N ILE A 184 -3.96 -16.91 1.63
CA ILE A 184 -4.82 -17.62 0.67
C ILE A 184 -4.19 -18.97 0.31
N ILE A 185 -2.89 -18.98 0.00
CA ILE A 185 -2.17 -20.21 -0.35
C ILE A 185 -2.13 -21.18 0.85
N ASP A 186 -1.95 -20.69 2.08
CA ASP A 186 -2.01 -21.54 3.28
C ASP A 186 -3.35 -22.28 3.38
N TYR A 187 -4.46 -21.56 3.23
CA TYR A 187 -5.80 -22.15 3.31
C TYR A 187 -6.13 -23.02 2.09
N SER A 188 -5.54 -22.72 0.93
CA SER A 188 -5.80 -23.49 -0.30
C SER A 188 -5.14 -24.87 -0.29
N ARG A 189 -4.17 -25.14 0.59
CA ARG A 189 -3.56 -26.47 0.73
C ARG A 189 -4.56 -27.55 1.14
N ASN A 190 -5.65 -27.17 1.81
CA ASN A 190 -6.73 -28.08 2.19
C ASN A 190 -7.82 -28.22 1.12
N ILE A 191 -7.67 -27.54 -0.02
CA ILE A 191 -8.64 -27.51 -1.12
C ILE A 191 -8.12 -28.36 -2.28
N ASN A 192 -9.00 -29.13 -2.93
CA ASN A 192 -8.63 -30.11 -3.95
C ASN A 192 -7.84 -29.51 -5.13
N ASN A 193 -8.24 -28.33 -5.60
CA ASN A 193 -7.62 -27.71 -6.77
C ASN A 193 -7.46 -26.20 -6.58
N PHE A 194 -6.22 -25.76 -6.41
CA PHE A 194 -5.86 -24.34 -6.36
C PHE A 194 -5.13 -23.92 -7.62
N THR A 195 -5.58 -22.84 -8.24
CA THR A 195 -4.90 -22.21 -9.39
C THR A 195 -4.78 -20.72 -9.20
N TYR A 196 -3.81 -20.10 -9.85
CA TYR A 196 -3.70 -18.65 -9.90
C TYR A 196 -3.40 -18.16 -11.31
N LYS A 197 -3.83 -16.92 -11.63
CA LYS A 197 -3.50 -16.25 -12.89
C LYS A 197 -3.46 -14.73 -12.73
N PHE A 198 -2.72 -14.07 -13.61
CA PHE A 198 -2.77 -12.62 -13.77
C PHE A 198 -3.78 -12.23 -14.84
N GLU A 199 -4.40 -11.07 -14.69
CA GLU A 199 -5.31 -10.50 -15.68
C GLU A 199 -5.22 -8.97 -15.68
N GLY A 200 -5.19 -8.36 -16.87
CA GLY A 200 -5.06 -6.91 -17.04
C GLY A 200 -3.76 -6.53 -17.74
N ALA A 201 -3.01 -5.60 -17.17
CA ALA A 201 -1.82 -5.01 -17.78
C ALA A 201 -0.58 -5.92 -17.90
N GLY A 202 -0.68 -7.18 -17.46
CA GLY A 202 0.39 -8.16 -17.51
C GLY A 202 0.77 -8.71 -16.14
N GLU A 203 1.81 -9.53 -16.12
CA GLU A 203 2.29 -10.19 -14.91
C GLU A 203 3.18 -9.25 -14.08
N GLN A 204 2.93 -9.20 -12.77
CA GLN A 204 3.84 -8.53 -11.84
C GLN A 204 4.91 -9.53 -11.38
N ALA A 205 6.11 -9.42 -11.95
CA ALA A 205 7.22 -10.36 -11.74
C ALA A 205 7.53 -10.62 -10.25
N ASP A 206 7.53 -9.59 -9.40
CA ASP A 206 7.82 -9.74 -7.97
C ASP A 206 6.79 -10.64 -7.27
N ILE A 207 5.51 -10.46 -7.58
CA ILE A 207 4.42 -11.24 -6.99
C ILE A 207 4.43 -12.66 -7.54
N LYS A 208 4.68 -12.82 -8.86
CA LYS A 208 4.78 -14.12 -9.51
C LYS A 208 5.86 -14.98 -8.87
N GLU A 209 7.08 -14.45 -8.75
CA GLU A 209 8.20 -15.16 -8.14
C GLU A 209 7.90 -15.55 -6.68
N LYS A 210 7.26 -14.66 -5.92
CA LYS A 210 6.85 -14.94 -4.53
C LYS A 210 5.81 -16.05 -4.43
N ILE A 211 4.85 -16.10 -5.35
CA ILE A 211 3.83 -17.16 -5.41
C ILE A 211 4.46 -18.48 -5.83
N GLU A 212 5.26 -18.49 -6.89
CA GLU A 212 5.90 -19.70 -7.42
C GLU A 212 6.88 -20.31 -6.40
N ASN A 213 7.70 -19.49 -5.74
CA ASN A 213 8.55 -19.97 -4.66
C ASN A 213 7.73 -20.58 -3.52
N TYR A 214 6.58 -20.00 -3.18
CA TYR A 214 5.76 -20.54 -2.10
C TYR A 214 5.02 -21.83 -2.47
N LEU A 215 4.51 -21.93 -3.70
CA LEU A 215 3.84 -23.11 -4.20
C LEU A 215 4.82 -24.27 -4.44
N ASN A 216 5.97 -24.00 -5.06
CA ASN A 216 6.90 -25.04 -5.50
C ASN A 216 7.93 -25.43 -4.43
N LYS A 217 8.39 -24.46 -3.64
CA LYS A 217 9.45 -24.69 -2.62
C LYS A 217 8.94 -24.65 -1.19
N GLY A 218 7.66 -24.35 -0.97
CA GLY A 218 7.07 -24.26 0.38
C GLY A 218 7.52 -23.05 1.20
N TYR A 219 8.33 -22.16 0.63
CA TYR A 219 9.00 -21.02 1.29
C TYR A 219 8.31 -19.68 0.99
N LYS A 220 8.14 -18.83 2.01
CA LYS A 220 7.53 -17.48 1.89
C LYS A 220 8.62 -16.39 1.79
N PRO A 221 9.12 -16.06 0.58
CA PRO A 221 10.12 -15.02 0.41
C PRO A 221 9.64 -13.63 0.82
N ILE A 222 10.44 -12.96 1.63
CA ILE A 222 10.29 -11.54 1.92
C ILE A 222 10.76 -10.75 0.68
N LEU A 223 11.90 -11.12 0.12
CA LEU A 223 12.50 -10.49 -1.05
C LEU A 223 12.50 -11.45 -2.24
N THR A 224 12.33 -10.90 -3.45
CA THR A 224 12.64 -11.63 -4.69
C THR A 224 14.10 -11.50 -5.02
N LYS A 225 14.63 -12.35 -5.90
CA LYS A 225 16.05 -12.36 -6.31
C LYS A 225 16.55 -10.96 -6.70
N LYS A 226 15.77 -10.24 -7.51
CA LYS A 226 16.12 -8.89 -7.97
C LYS A 226 16.22 -7.89 -6.82
N TRP A 227 15.33 -7.98 -5.82
CA TRP A 227 15.37 -7.12 -4.64
C TRP A 227 16.43 -7.55 -3.64
N GLU A 228 16.72 -8.85 -3.54
CA GLU A 228 17.82 -9.40 -2.74
C GLU A 228 19.16 -8.81 -3.20
N GLU A 229 19.44 -8.82 -4.50
CA GLU A 229 20.65 -8.22 -5.08
C GLU A 229 20.76 -6.72 -4.80
N LYS A 230 19.65 -5.99 -5.00
CA LYS A 230 19.60 -4.55 -4.72
C LYS A 230 19.82 -4.23 -3.24
N PHE A 231 19.22 -5.01 -2.34
CA PHE A 231 19.33 -4.80 -0.90
C PHE A 231 20.75 -5.12 -0.41
N LYS A 232 21.40 -6.16 -0.95
CA LYS A 232 22.81 -6.45 -0.68
C LYS A 232 23.70 -5.27 -1.08
N LEU A 233 23.56 -4.77 -2.31
CA LEU A 233 24.35 -3.66 -2.80
C LEU A 233 24.09 -2.38 -2.01
N LEU A 234 22.83 -2.07 -1.69
CA LEU A 234 22.47 -0.91 -0.87
C LEU A 234 23.03 -1.02 0.56
N SER A 235 22.96 -2.20 1.17
CA SER A 235 23.52 -2.42 2.51
C SER A 235 25.04 -2.19 2.51
N ILE A 236 25.77 -2.76 1.54
CA ILE A 236 27.22 -2.59 1.40
C ILE A 236 27.59 -1.10 1.24
N ILE A 237 26.88 -0.37 0.37
CA ILE A 237 27.16 1.05 0.15
C ILE A 237 26.92 1.87 1.43
N LEU A 238 25.78 1.68 2.08
CA LEU A 238 25.44 2.39 3.32
C LEU A 238 26.44 2.09 4.44
N PHE A 239 26.89 0.83 4.53
CA PHE A 239 27.90 0.41 5.49
C PHE A 239 29.26 1.07 5.23
N ILE A 240 29.75 1.03 4.00
CA ILE A 240 31.04 1.63 3.62
C ILE A 240 31.00 3.14 3.87
N VAL A 241 29.98 3.84 3.38
CA VAL A 241 29.84 5.30 3.59
C VAL A 241 29.77 5.64 5.08
N GLY A 242 29.01 4.87 5.85
CA GLY A 242 28.89 5.05 7.29
C GLY A 242 30.23 4.85 8.02
N ILE A 243 30.96 3.77 7.72
CA ILE A 243 32.23 3.46 8.37
C ILE A 243 33.34 4.43 7.96
N SER A 244 33.47 4.76 6.67
CA SER A 244 34.47 5.73 6.20
C SER A 244 34.29 7.08 6.91
N PHE A 245 33.05 7.53 7.08
CA PHE A 245 32.77 8.78 7.79
C PHE A 245 33.08 8.72 9.30
N ILE A 246 32.77 7.60 9.97
CA ILE A 246 33.14 7.39 11.38
C ILE A 246 34.67 7.34 11.54
N ALA A 247 35.37 6.71 10.59
CA ALA A 247 36.82 6.61 10.61
C ALA A 247 37.49 7.99 10.47
N ASP A 248 36.99 8.82 9.54
CA ASP A 248 37.50 10.17 9.29
C ASP A 248 37.22 11.14 10.45
N LEU A 249 36.07 11.00 11.12
CA LEU A 249 35.69 11.87 12.23
C LEU A 249 35.98 11.32 13.62
N LYS A 250 36.72 10.21 13.75
CA LYS A 250 36.90 9.52 15.04
C LYS A 250 37.44 10.44 16.16
N GLU A 251 38.29 11.40 15.80
CA GLU A 251 38.94 12.33 16.74
C GLU A 251 38.01 13.50 17.10
N ASP A 252 37.27 14.01 16.12
CA ASP A 252 36.29 15.09 16.32
C ASP A 252 34.99 14.59 16.96
N LEU A 253 34.67 13.30 16.84
CA LEU A 253 33.48 12.67 17.41
C LEU A 253 33.40 12.88 18.93
N ILE A 254 34.54 12.74 19.63
CA ILE A 254 34.61 12.93 21.08
C ILE A 254 34.30 14.39 21.44
N ASN A 255 34.75 15.34 20.62
CA ASN A 255 34.49 16.76 20.81
C ASN A 255 33.02 17.10 20.49
N TYR A 256 32.46 16.57 19.40
CA TYR A 256 31.05 16.75 19.05
C TYR A 256 30.08 16.17 20.10
N PHE A 257 30.45 15.07 20.77
CA PHE A 257 29.68 14.52 21.88
C PHE A 257 29.77 15.36 23.15
N LYS A 258 30.92 15.98 23.44
CA LYS A 258 31.12 16.84 24.61
C LYS A 258 30.43 18.21 24.45
N ASP A 259 30.46 18.76 23.25
CA ASP A 259 29.91 20.10 22.96
C ASP A 259 28.43 20.07 22.56
N GLY A 260 27.79 18.90 22.58
CA GLY A 260 26.36 18.74 22.31
C GLY A 260 25.96 18.79 20.83
N SER A 261 26.93 18.85 19.90
CA SER A 261 26.74 18.94 18.44
C SER A 261 26.66 17.58 17.73
N TRP A 262 26.42 16.50 18.47
CA TRP A 262 26.33 15.11 18.00
C TRP A 262 25.30 14.86 16.87
N TYR A 263 24.34 15.76 16.67
CA TYR A 263 23.35 15.67 15.60
C TYR A 263 23.97 15.72 14.18
N ILE A 264 25.19 16.25 14.04
CA ILE A 264 25.95 16.25 12.78
C ILE A 264 26.31 14.81 12.34
N CYS A 265 26.51 13.89 13.30
CA CYS A 265 26.83 12.49 13.04
C CYS A 265 25.58 11.61 12.78
N LEU A 266 24.38 12.15 13.05
CA LEU A 266 23.11 11.43 13.05
C LEU A 266 22.75 10.80 11.70
N PRO A 267 22.95 11.47 10.53
CA PRO A 267 22.69 10.87 9.22
C PRO A 267 23.55 9.63 8.94
N PHE A 268 24.79 9.62 9.40
CA PHE A 268 25.75 8.54 9.14
C PHE A 268 25.57 7.36 10.10
N LEU A 269 25.29 7.63 11.37
CA LEU A 269 24.83 6.61 12.32
C LEU A 269 23.53 5.96 11.82
N THR A 270 22.62 6.76 11.27
CA THR A 270 21.38 6.26 10.66
C THR A 270 21.67 5.39 9.44
N ALA A 271 22.63 5.77 8.57
CA ALA A 271 23.02 4.96 7.41
C ALA A 271 23.53 3.56 7.83
N ILE A 272 24.39 3.50 8.86
CA ILE A 272 24.87 2.22 9.41
C ILE A 272 23.73 1.40 10.00
N LEU A 273 22.86 2.03 10.78
CA LEU A 273 21.69 1.36 11.37
C LEU A 273 20.75 0.81 10.29
N VAL A 274 20.51 1.56 9.22
CA VAL A 274 19.71 1.10 8.07
C VAL A 274 20.39 -0.06 7.37
N SER A 275 21.72 -0.04 7.17
CA SER A 275 22.46 -1.18 6.61
C SER A 275 22.27 -2.45 7.46
N PHE A 276 22.42 -2.38 8.78
CA PHE A 276 22.17 -3.53 9.66
C PHE A 276 20.74 -4.07 9.56
N ILE A 277 19.74 -3.18 9.45
CA ILE A 277 18.35 -3.60 9.24
C ILE A 277 18.20 -4.36 7.92
N LEU A 278 18.81 -3.88 6.83
CA LEU A 278 18.77 -4.56 5.53
C LEU A 278 19.44 -5.94 5.59
N ASP A 279 20.59 -6.05 6.25
CA ASP A 279 21.29 -7.33 6.43
C ASP A 279 20.46 -8.32 7.24
N MET A 280 19.82 -7.87 8.33
CA MET A 280 18.91 -8.72 9.12
C MET A 280 17.74 -9.24 8.29
N ILE A 281 17.19 -8.44 7.37
CA ILE A 281 16.14 -8.87 6.44
C ILE A 281 16.70 -9.97 5.50
N LEU A 282 17.87 -9.74 4.90
CA LEU A 282 18.52 -10.71 3.99
C LEU A 282 18.82 -12.04 4.67
N ILE A 283 19.39 -12.00 5.89
CA ILE A 283 19.70 -13.19 6.69
C ILE A 283 18.42 -13.95 7.04
N THR A 284 17.38 -13.25 7.49
CA THR A 284 16.09 -13.86 7.83
C THR A 284 15.47 -14.57 6.63
N ASP A 285 15.57 -13.97 5.44
CA ASP A 285 15.10 -14.56 4.19
C ASP A 285 15.84 -15.87 3.88
N LYS A 286 17.18 -15.89 4.01
CA LYS A 286 17.99 -17.10 3.78
C LYS A 286 17.80 -18.20 4.82
N ILE A 287 17.62 -17.86 6.10
CA ILE A 287 17.32 -18.86 7.13
C ILE A 287 16.00 -19.58 6.79
N LYS A 288 14.97 -18.83 6.38
CA LYS A 288 13.68 -19.41 5.98
C LYS A 288 13.80 -20.29 4.74
N GLU A 289 14.60 -19.89 3.75
CA GLU A 289 14.87 -20.73 2.57
C GLU A 289 15.56 -22.06 2.97
N LYS A 290 16.57 -22.00 3.84
CA LYS A 290 17.34 -23.17 4.28
C LYS A 290 16.52 -24.13 5.14
N ASN A 291 15.75 -23.61 6.10
CA ASN A 291 14.96 -24.43 7.00
C ASN A 291 13.98 -25.35 6.26
N ILE A 292 13.49 -24.95 5.08
CA ILE A 292 12.56 -25.79 4.31
C ILE A 292 13.30 -26.85 3.48
N ARG A 293 14.53 -26.58 3.02
CA ARG A 293 15.36 -27.60 2.37
C ARG A 293 15.77 -28.71 3.34
N GLY A 294 16.05 -28.37 4.60
CA GLY A 294 16.42 -29.35 5.63
C GLY A 294 15.28 -30.23 6.15
N TYR A 295 14.03 -30.02 5.72
CA TYR A 295 12.92 -30.96 5.95
C TYR A 295 12.70 -31.94 4.78
N ASN A 296 13.41 -31.74 3.65
CA ASN A 296 13.32 -32.56 2.44
C ASN A 296 14.60 -33.40 2.21
N GLU A 297 15.48 -33.49 3.21
CA GLU A 297 16.60 -34.44 3.32
C GLU A 297 16.31 -35.40 4.48
#